data_AF-A0A078I9M6-F1
#
_entry.id   AF-A0A078I9M6-F1
#
_cell.length_a   1.000
_cell.length_b   1.000
_cell.length_c   1.000
_cell.angle_alpha   90.00
_cell.angle_beta   90.00
_cell.angle_gamma   90.00
#
_symmetry.space_group_name_H-M   'P 1'
#
loop_
_entity.id
_entity.type
_entity.pdbx_description
1 polymer ?
#
loop_
_entity_poly.entity_id
_entity_poly.type
_entity_poly.pdbx_seq_one_letter_code
_entity_poly.pdbx_strand_id
1 'polypeptide(L)'
;MKKTKKYYDMIHFVCDAEHGIPSACTCGGRIIDEVSTNPKDKDWLPGRRYFTCNEFEDDGLHFRQPWVIRVEEEVRRLREEVNAMAAEIAQLKKLSPQ
;
A
#
# COMPACT_ATOMS: atom_id res chain seq x y z
N MET A 1 -4.93 10.35 -25.48
CA MET A 1 -3.79 9.56 -24.96
C MET A 1 -3.35 9.97 -23.56
N LYS A 2 -2.88 11.21 -23.32
CA LYS A 2 -2.42 11.65 -21.98
C LYS A 2 -3.50 11.59 -20.87
N LYS A 3 -4.72 12.02 -21.17
CA LYS A 3 -5.86 11.97 -20.23
C LYS A 3 -6.26 10.53 -19.87
N THR A 4 -6.32 9.66 -20.88
CA THR A 4 -6.63 8.24 -20.73
C THR A 4 -5.60 7.53 -19.86
N LYS A 5 -4.30 7.79 -20.09
CA LYS A 5 -3.23 7.26 -19.26
C LYS A 5 -3.40 7.68 -17.79
N LYS A 6 -3.61 8.98 -17.54
CA LYS A 6 -3.83 9.50 -16.18
C LYS A 6 -5.01 8.81 -15.47
N TYR A 7 -6.08 8.50 -16.19
CA TYR A 7 -7.22 7.77 -15.65
C TYR A 7 -6.88 6.33 -15.26
N TYR A 8 -6.16 5.59 -16.11
CA TYR A 8 -5.71 4.24 -15.77
C TYR A 8 -4.69 4.21 -14.64
N ASP A 9 -3.74 5.16 -14.62
CA ASP A 9 -2.77 5.32 -13.54
C ASP A 9 -3.51 5.56 -12.21
N MET A 10 -4.53 6.44 -12.21
CA MET A 10 -5.39 6.68 -11.04
C MET A 10 -6.09 5.41 -10.57
N ILE A 11 -6.72 4.64 -11.46
CA ILE A 11 -7.37 3.36 -11.09
C ILE A 11 -6.34 2.40 -10.48
N HIS A 12 -5.15 2.30 -11.09
CA HIS A 12 -4.09 1.46 -10.59
C HIS A 12 -3.68 1.85 -9.16
N PHE A 13 -3.52 3.15 -8.88
CA PHE A 13 -3.19 3.62 -7.53
C PHE A 13 -4.30 3.35 -6.51
N VAL A 14 -5.58 3.36 -6.92
CA VAL A 14 -6.69 2.94 -6.04
C VAL A 14 -6.55 1.46 -5.71
N CYS A 15 -6.40 0.60 -6.72
CA CYS A 15 -6.26 -0.84 -6.50
C CYS A 15 -5.03 -1.17 -5.64
N ASP A 16 -3.91 -0.49 -5.86
CA ASP A 16 -2.69 -0.64 -5.07
C ASP A 16 -2.92 -0.28 -3.60
N ALA A 17 -3.61 0.85 -3.34
CA ALA A 17 -3.96 1.29 -2.00
C ALA A 17 -5.01 0.42 -1.28
N GLU A 18 -5.75 -0.42 -2.01
CA GLU A 18 -6.67 -1.42 -1.44
C GLU A 18 -5.94 -2.69 -0.99
N HIS A 19 -4.73 -2.96 -1.49
CA HIS A 19 -4.05 -4.24 -1.31
C HIS A 19 -2.69 -4.12 -0.61
N GLY A 20 -2.48 -3.10 0.22
CA GLY A 20 -1.24 -2.92 0.97
C GLY A 20 -0.82 -1.46 1.09
N ILE A 21 0.50 -1.22 1.11
CA ILE A 21 1.04 0.14 1.24
C ILE A 21 0.90 0.87 -0.11
N PRO A 22 0.20 2.02 -0.18
CA PRO A 22 0.04 2.75 -1.44
C PRO A 22 1.40 3.24 -1.98
N SER A 23 1.68 2.96 -3.24
CA SER A 23 2.88 3.45 -3.94
C SER A 23 2.79 4.92 -4.33
N ALA A 24 1.59 5.40 -4.67
CA ALA A 24 1.29 6.79 -5.00
C ALA A 24 -0.17 7.13 -4.66
N CYS A 25 -0.46 8.42 -4.55
CA CYS A 25 -1.83 8.91 -4.40
C CYS A 25 -2.56 8.93 -5.75
N THR A 26 -3.90 8.93 -5.73
CA THR A 26 -4.75 9.08 -6.93
C THR A 26 -4.45 10.34 -7.74
N CYS A 27 -3.94 11.40 -7.11
CA CYS A 27 -3.48 12.62 -7.78
C CYS A 27 -2.13 12.47 -8.50
N GLY A 28 -1.40 11.38 -8.27
CA GLY A 28 -0.02 11.15 -8.70
C GLY A 28 1.03 11.63 -7.69
N GLY A 29 0.61 12.18 -6.56
CA GLY A 29 1.47 12.63 -5.47
C GLY A 29 2.19 11.47 -4.78
N ARG A 30 3.35 11.76 -4.20
CA ARG A 30 4.15 10.80 -3.46
C ARG A 30 3.51 10.53 -2.10
N ILE A 31 3.58 9.28 -1.65
CA ILE A 31 3.21 8.89 -0.29
C ILE A 31 4.41 9.10 0.65
N ILE A 32 4.16 9.78 1.77
CA ILE A 32 5.13 10.09 2.82
C ILE A 32 4.70 9.44 4.14
N ASP A 33 5.66 9.19 5.01
CA ASP A 33 5.43 8.72 6.38
C ASP A 33 5.18 9.94 7.28
N GLU A 34 3.93 10.16 7.64
CA GLU A 34 3.48 11.25 8.49
C GLU A 34 3.39 10.79 9.94
N VAL A 35 3.91 11.59 10.86
CA VAL A 35 3.65 11.47 12.31
C VAL A 35 2.70 12.60 12.68
N SER A 36 1.44 12.27 12.97
CA SER A 36 0.43 13.29 13.27
C SER A 36 0.69 13.96 14.61
N THR A 37 0.73 15.30 14.58
CA THR A 37 0.81 16.16 15.77
C THR A 37 -0.56 16.47 16.35
N ASN A 38 -1.64 16.16 15.63
CA ASN A 38 -3.00 16.43 16.09
C ASN A 38 -3.39 15.45 17.21
N PRO A 39 -3.67 15.93 18.44
CA PRO A 39 -4.00 15.06 19.56
C PRO A 39 -5.32 14.29 19.36
N LYS A 40 -6.21 14.78 18.48
CA LYS A 40 -7.50 14.16 18.17
C LYS A 40 -7.39 12.99 17.20
N ASP A 41 -6.31 12.89 16.45
CA ASP A 41 -6.12 11.79 15.51
C ASP A 41 -5.95 10.49 16.30
N LYS A 42 -6.69 9.47 15.87
CA LYS A 42 -6.76 8.17 16.53
C LYS A 42 -6.18 7.13 15.58
N ASP A 43 -4.86 7.08 15.50
CA ASP A 43 -4.21 5.87 15.05
C ASP A 43 -4.10 4.92 16.25
N TRP A 44 -4.06 3.63 15.98
CA TRP A 44 -3.91 2.59 17.01
C TRP A 44 -2.47 2.47 17.53
N LEU A 45 -1.50 3.17 16.92
CA LEU A 45 -0.09 3.16 17.32
C LEU A 45 0.36 4.40 18.11
N PRO A 46 1.37 4.27 18.99
CA PRO A 46 2.09 5.41 19.54
C PRO A 46 2.67 6.29 18.41
N GLY A 47 2.42 7.59 18.48
CA GLY A 47 2.93 8.54 17.50
C GLY A 47 2.00 8.85 16.32
N ARG A 48 0.84 8.18 16.21
CA ARG A 48 -0.19 8.52 15.21
C ARG A 48 0.34 8.57 13.78
N ARG A 49 0.76 7.42 13.24
CA ARG A 49 1.50 7.34 11.98
C ARG A 49 0.57 7.07 10.81
N TYR A 50 0.80 7.78 9.71
CA TYR A 50 0.00 7.67 8.50
C TYR A 50 0.88 7.58 7.26
N PHE A 51 0.40 6.86 6.27
CA PHE A 51 0.82 7.01 4.90
C PHE A 51 -0.02 8.11 4.26
N THR A 52 0.62 9.24 3.97
CA THR A 52 -0.08 10.47 3.58
C THR A 52 0.43 10.97 2.24
N CYS A 53 -0.46 11.51 1.42
CA CYS A 53 -0.06 12.22 0.20
C CYS A 53 0.76 13.47 0.56
N ASN A 54 1.83 13.74 -0.19
CA ASN A 54 2.61 14.96 -0.03
C ASN A 54 1.81 16.24 -0.31
N GLU A 55 0.76 16.14 -1.12
CA GLU A 55 -0.21 17.21 -1.43
C GLU A 55 -1.52 16.99 -0.68
N PHE A 56 -1.48 16.36 0.50
CA PHE A 56 -2.71 16.04 1.24
C PHE A 56 -3.50 17.31 1.59
N GLU A 57 -4.72 17.36 1.06
CA GLU A 57 -5.79 18.22 1.51
C GLU A 57 -6.85 17.32 2.16
N ASP A 58 -7.49 17.77 3.24
CA ASP A 58 -8.57 17.01 3.92
C ASP A 58 -9.87 17.09 3.11
N ASP A 59 -9.78 16.70 1.84
CA ASP A 59 -10.81 16.80 0.80
C ASP A 59 -11.49 15.47 0.48
N GLY A 60 -11.00 14.38 1.11
CA GLY A 60 -11.47 13.01 0.90
C GLY A 60 -10.97 12.34 -0.38
N LEU A 61 -10.15 13.01 -1.19
CA LEU A 61 -9.54 12.48 -2.41
C LEU A 61 -8.09 12.07 -2.18
N HIS A 62 -7.36 12.81 -1.35
CA HIS A 62 -5.98 12.49 -1.02
C HIS A 62 -5.87 11.39 0.03
N PHE A 63 -4.92 10.48 -0.18
CA PHE A 63 -4.67 9.41 0.76
C PHE A 63 -4.07 9.95 2.06
N ARG A 64 -4.66 9.52 3.18
CA ARG A 64 -4.11 9.58 4.54
C ARG A 64 -4.60 8.34 5.28
N GLN A 65 -3.80 7.30 5.21
CA GLN A 65 -4.18 5.96 5.68
C GLN A 65 -3.36 5.57 6.91
N PRO A 66 -3.97 4.97 7.94
CA PRO A 66 -3.24 4.55 9.14
C PRO A 66 -2.12 3.56 8.78
N TRP A 67 -0.93 3.79 9.32
CA TRP A 67 0.26 2.99 9.02
C TRP A 67 0.04 1.51 9.36
N VAL A 68 -0.58 1.22 10.51
CA VAL A 68 -0.74 -0.15 11.03
C VAL A 68 -1.59 -1.02 10.12
N ILE A 69 -2.69 -0.49 9.57
CA ILE A 69 -3.56 -1.26 8.66
C ILE A 69 -2.77 -1.66 7.42
N ARG A 70 -2.11 -0.69 6.79
CA ARG A 70 -1.43 -0.92 5.52
C ARG A 70 -0.22 -1.83 5.65
N VAL A 71 0.53 -1.72 6.75
CA VAL A 71 1.62 -2.65 7.03
C VAL A 71 1.10 -4.04 7.35
N GLU A 72 0.00 -4.19 8.09
CA GLU A 72 -0.58 -5.50 8.35
C GLU A 72 -1.05 -6.19 7.05
N GLU A 73 -1.75 -5.46 6.18
CA GLU A 73 -2.20 -5.95 4.88
C GLU A 73 -1.02 -6.35 3.99
N GLU A 74 0.00 -5.49 3.87
CA GLU A 74 1.21 -5.76 3.08
C GLU A 74 1.94 -7.00 3.59
N VAL A 75 2.13 -7.12 4.91
CA VAL A 75 2.80 -8.26 5.54
C VAL A 75 1.99 -9.55 5.37
N ARG A 76 0.65 -9.49 5.39
CA ARG A 76 -0.21 -10.64 5.10
C ARG A 76 -0.04 -11.09 3.66
N ARG A 77 -0.13 -10.17 2.70
CA ARG A 77 0.05 -10.45 1.27
C ARG A 77 1.42 -11.05 0.97
N LEU A 78 2.50 -10.44 1.47
CA LEU A 78 3.86 -10.93 1.28
C LEU A 78 4.05 -12.35 1.85
N ARG A 79 3.40 -12.66 2.97
CA ARG A 79 3.45 -14.00 3.55
C ARG A 79 2.78 -15.04 2.67
N GLU A 80 1.63 -14.70 2.09
CA GLU A 80 0.91 -15.57 1.15
C GLU A 80 1.73 -15.81 -0.13
N GLU A 81 2.30 -14.76 -0.72
CA GLU A 81 3.17 -14.85 -1.90
C GLU A 81 4.41 -15.71 -1.63
N VAL A 82 5.08 -15.50 -0.48
CA VAL A 82 6.24 -16.31 -0.07
C VAL A 82 5.88 -17.77 0.11
N ASN A 83 4.73 -18.07 0.72
CA ASN A 83 4.26 -19.44 0.88
C ASN A 83 3.95 -20.09 -0.47
N ALA A 84 3.34 -19.36 -1.41
CA ALA A 84 3.06 -19.84 -2.76
C ALA A 84 4.37 -20.15 -3.52
N MET A 85 5.33 -19.23 -3.50
CA MET A 85 6.66 -19.44 -4.10
C MET A 85 7.38 -20.65 -3.49
N ALA A 86 7.32 -20.82 -2.17
CA ALA A 86 7.92 -21.96 -1.50
C ALA A 86 7.29 -23.29 -1.95
N ALA A 87 5.97 -23.33 -2.15
CA ALA A 87 5.26 -24.49 -2.66
C ALA A 87 5.68 -24.81 -4.11
N GLU A 88 5.77 -23.81 -4.98
CA GLU A 88 6.23 -23.98 -6.37
C GLU A 88 7.66 -24.51 -6.44
N ILE A 89 8.58 -23.94 -5.67
CA ILE A 89 9.97 -24.41 -5.57
C ILE A 89 10.01 -25.88 -5.11
N ALA A 90 9.18 -26.27 -4.14
CA ALA A 90 9.11 -27.65 -3.68
C ALA A 90 8.60 -28.60 -4.77
N GLN A 91 7.68 -28.18 -5.64
CA GLN A 91 7.22 -28.99 -6.78
C GLN A 91 8.31 -29.10 -7.85
N LEU A 92 8.98 -28.00 -8.21
CA LEU A 92 10.06 -28.00 -9.20
C LEU A 92 11.22 -28.93 -8.78
N LYS A 93 11.57 -28.94 -7.49
CA LYS A 93 12.58 -29.87 -6.95
C LYS A 93 12.20 -31.34 -7.10
N LYS A 94 10.92 -31.68 -7.10
CA LYS A 94 10.45 -33.06 -7.35
C LYS A 94 10.54 -33.44 -8.83
N LEU A 95 10.35 -32.48 -9.73
CA LEU A 95 10.36 -32.68 -11.18
C LEU A 95 11.77 -32.71 -11.77
N SER A 96 12.76 -32.13 -11.08
CA SER A 96 14.18 -32.23 -11.42
C SER A 96 14.94 -32.88 -10.27
N PRO A 97 14.86 -34.21 -10.10
CA PRO A 97 15.75 -34.90 -9.16
C PRO A 97 17.19 -34.65 -9.61
N GLN A 98 17.97 -33.97 -8.76
CA GLN A 98 19.43 -33.95 -8.88
C GLN A 98 19.99 -35.29 -8.43
#